data_AF-A0A7V3WDM6-F1
#
_entry.id   AF-A0A7V3WDM6-F1
#
_cell.length_a   1.000
_cell.length_b   1.000
_cell.length_c   1.000
_cell.angle_alpha   90.00
_cell.angle_beta   90.00
_cell.angle_gamma   90.00
#
_symmetry.space_group_name_H-M   'P 1'
#
loop_
_entity.id
_entity.type
_entity.pdbx_description
1 polymer ?
#
loop_
_entity_poly.entity_id
_entity_poly.type
_entity_poly.pdbx_seq_one_letter_code
_entity_poly.pdbx_strand_id
1 'polypeptide(L)'
;EALGRGDIKLGIEAAIALGKIGDPSALPELLSAAQSTDFYLQASAIRALGYLGDPRAEPLLLELLTTHPEANIRYGAAEALRTVGTASAIPVLEQRLQVETDRGTRGQIGTTLQTLRQKVR
;
A
#
# COMPACT_ATOMS: atom_id res chain seq x y z
N GLU A 1 11.74 12.72 -15.68
CA GLU A 1 11.63 13.07 -14.24
C GLU A 1 10.36 13.88 -13.97
N ALA A 2 9.18 13.24 -13.97
CA ALA A 2 7.88 13.95 -13.87
C ALA A 2 7.43 14.25 -12.43
N LEU A 3 8.23 13.89 -11.42
CA LEU A 3 7.95 14.15 -10.00
C LEU A 3 9.01 15.07 -9.36
N GLY A 4 9.71 15.86 -10.19
CA GLY A 4 10.77 16.77 -9.74
C GLY A 4 10.21 18.01 -9.06
N ARG A 5 10.28 18.04 -7.72
CA ARG A 5 10.38 19.23 -6.85
C ARG A 5 9.73 20.51 -7.42
N GLY A 6 8.39 20.55 -7.49
CA GLY A 6 7.68 21.73 -7.97
C GLY A 6 6.27 21.86 -7.44
N ASP A 7 5.53 20.77 -7.27
CA ASP A 7 4.23 20.81 -6.61
C ASP A 7 3.89 19.42 -6.04
N ILE A 8 4.15 19.22 -4.75
CA ILE A 8 3.81 17.96 -4.05
C ILE A 8 2.31 17.69 -4.16
N LYS A 9 1.49 18.74 -4.24
CA LYS A 9 0.05 18.64 -4.44
C LYS A 9 -0.30 18.04 -5.80
N LEU A 10 0.40 18.47 -6.85
CA LEU A 10 0.28 17.87 -8.19
C LEU A 10 0.70 16.40 -8.17
N GLY A 11 1.76 16.04 -7.44
CA GLY A 11 2.18 14.65 -7.25
C GLY A 11 1.13 13.78 -6.56
N ILE A 12 0.47 14.32 -5.52
CA ILE A 12 -0.63 13.65 -4.81
C ILE A 12 -1.83 13.43 -5.74
N GLU A 13 -2.24 14.48 -6.46
CA GLU A 13 -3.36 14.43 -7.40
C GLU A 13 -3.09 13.44 -8.54
N ALA A 14 -1.87 13.46 -9.09
CA ALA A 14 -1.42 12.52 -10.11
C ALA A 14 -1.46 11.08 -9.59
N ALA A 15 -0.91 10.79 -8.40
CA ALA A 15 -0.92 9.44 -7.84
C ALA A 15 -2.35 8.91 -7.67
N ILE A 16 -3.27 9.74 -7.16
CA ILE A 16 -4.68 9.37 -7.01
C ILE A 16 -5.33 9.11 -8.37
N ALA A 17 -5.08 9.97 -9.36
CA ALA A 17 -5.63 9.80 -10.70
C ALA A 17 -5.14 8.50 -11.35
N LEU A 18 -3.83 8.24 -11.29
CA LEU A 18 -3.21 7.04 -11.84
C LEU A 18 -3.77 5.75 -11.23
N GLY A 19 -3.89 5.70 -9.89
CA GLY A 19 -4.49 4.56 -9.21
C GLY A 19 -5.95 4.30 -9.62
N LYS A 20 -6.74 5.36 -9.84
CA LYS A 20 -8.14 5.25 -10.28
C LYS A 20 -8.27 4.87 -11.75
N ILE A 21 -7.37 5.33 -12.61
CA ILE A 21 -7.32 4.95 -14.02
C ILE A 21 -7.03 3.44 -14.13
N GLY A 22 -6.21 2.90 -13.22
CA GLY A 22 -5.92 1.48 -13.18
C GLY A 22 -5.01 1.00 -14.31
N ASP A 23 -4.28 1.92 -14.97
CA ASP A 23 -3.32 1.57 -16.01
C ASP A 23 -2.04 0.98 -15.36
N PRO A 24 -1.69 -0.28 -15.64
CA PRO A 24 -0.46 -0.91 -15.11
C PRO A 24 0.83 -0.19 -15.50
N SER A 25 0.81 0.68 -16.51
CA SER A 25 1.96 1.51 -16.88
C SER A 25 2.34 2.51 -15.79
N ALA A 26 1.41 2.85 -14.89
CA ALA A 26 1.62 3.77 -13.78
C ALA A 26 2.31 3.15 -12.55
N LEU A 27 2.52 1.83 -12.55
CA LEU A 27 3.10 1.13 -11.43
C LEU A 27 4.48 1.69 -11.02
N PRO A 28 5.45 1.92 -11.93
CA PRO A 28 6.78 2.39 -11.54
C PRO A 28 6.73 3.76 -10.83
N GLU A 29 5.91 4.69 -11.33
CA GLU A 29 5.72 6.01 -10.74
C GLU A 29 5.08 5.91 -9.35
N LEU A 30 4.07 5.06 -9.18
CA LEU A 30 3.42 4.86 -7.90
C LEU A 30 4.33 4.18 -6.87
N LEU A 31 5.16 3.21 -7.29
CA LEU A 31 6.16 2.60 -6.41
C LEU A 31 7.20 3.63 -5.94
N SER A 32 7.66 4.49 -6.85
CA SER A 32 8.58 5.58 -6.49
C SER A 32 7.94 6.57 -5.51
N ALA A 33 6.68 6.95 -5.74
CA ALA A 33 5.96 7.88 -4.86
C ALA A 33 5.67 7.27 -3.47
N ALA A 34 5.45 5.95 -3.39
CA ALA A 34 5.26 5.23 -2.13
C ALA A 34 6.54 5.13 -1.26
N GLN A 35 7.69 5.52 -1.81
CA GLN A 35 8.96 5.67 -1.09
C GLN A 35 9.32 7.14 -0.79
N SER A 36 8.41 8.07 -1.07
CA SER A 36 8.60 9.49 -0.77
C SER A 36 8.78 9.73 0.73
N THR A 37 9.62 10.71 1.08
CA THR A 37 9.73 11.22 2.46
C THR A 37 8.57 12.14 2.84
N ASP A 38 7.80 12.63 1.86
CA ASP A 38 6.58 13.39 2.12
C ASP A 38 5.45 12.42 2.46
N PHE A 39 4.96 12.52 3.70
CA PHE A 39 3.94 11.65 4.26
C PHE A 39 2.66 11.60 3.40
N TYR A 40 2.21 12.75 2.87
CA TYR A 40 0.95 12.82 2.13
C TYR A 40 1.07 12.20 0.75
N LEU A 41 2.18 12.45 0.05
CA LEU A 41 2.49 11.80 -1.21
C LEU A 41 2.65 10.29 -1.03
N GLN A 42 3.38 9.87 0.00
CA GLN A 42 3.59 8.47 0.33
C GLN A 42 2.27 7.74 0.58
N ALA A 43 1.43 8.26 1.48
CA ALA A 43 0.13 7.67 1.79
C ALA A 43 -0.80 7.62 0.56
N SER A 44 -0.78 8.67 -0.26
CA SER A 44 -1.59 8.74 -1.48
C SER A 44 -1.16 7.71 -2.52
N ALA A 45 0.15 7.52 -2.69
CA ALA A 45 0.71 6.52 -3.58
C ALA A 45 0.39 5.08 -3.13
N ILE A 46 0.50 4.78 -1.83
CA ILE A 46 0.15 3.47 -1.27
C ILE A 46 -1.32 3.13 -1.55
N ARG A 47 -2.22 4.08 -1.32
CA ARG A 47 -3.65 3.91 -1.62
C ARG A 47 -3.88 3.72 -3.12
N ALA A 48 -3.17 4.47 -3.96
CA ALA A 48 -3.24 4.35 -5.40
C ALA A 48 -2.76 2.98 -5.91
N LEU A 49 -1.73 2.39 -5.30
CA LEU A 49 -1.30 1.01 -5.58
C LEU A 49 -2.42 0.01 -5.26
N GLY A 50 -3.14 0.23 -4.16
CA GLY A 50 -4.33 -0.56 -3.80
C GLY A 50 -5.47 -0.45 -4.83
N TYR A 51 -5.68 0.73 -5.41
CA TYR A 51 -6.67 0.93 -6.49
C TYR A 51 -6.21 0.36 -7.84
N LEU A 52 -4.92 0.49 -8.15
CA LEU A 52 -4.33 -0.08 -9.36
C LEU A 52 -4.52 -1.59 -9.39
N GLY A 53 -4.45 -2.26 -8.25
CA GLY A 53 -4.75 -3.69 -8.16
C GLY A 53 -3.62 -4.59 -8.68
N ASP A 54 -2.46 -4.03 -9.05
CA ASP A 54 -1.35 -4.78 -9.64
C ASP A 54 -0.57 -5.57 -8.57
N PRO A 55 -0.52 -6.91 -8.63
CA PRO A 55 0.19 -7.75 -7.65
C PRO A 55 1.69 -7.48 -7.57
N ARG A 56 2.29 -6.86 -8.60
CA ARG A 56 3.71 -6.47 -8.57
C ARG A 56 4.03 -5.46 -7.47
N ALA A 57 3.03 -4.79 -6.90
CA ALA A 57 3.16 -3.91 -5.74
C ALA A 57 3.26 -4.65 -4.39
N GLU A 58 2.92 -5.95 -4.32
CA GLU A 58 2.89 -6.74 -3.07
C GLU A 58 4.20 -6.64 -2.26
N PRO A 59 5.40 -6.80 -2.84
CA PRO A 59 6.64 -6.80 -2.06
C PRO A 59 6.87 -5.48 -1.31
N LEU A 60 6.65 -4.34 -1.98
CA LEU A 60 6.82 -3.02 -1.36
C LEU A 60 5.79 -2.80 -0.24
N LEU A 61 4.55 -3.23 -0.44
CA LEU A 61 3.51 -3.06 0.58
C LEU A 61 3.74 -3.94 1.81
N LEU A 62 4.28 -5.15 1.63
CA LEU A 62 4.70 -6.00 2.75
C LEU A 62 5.88 -5.39 3.52
N GLU A 63 6.84 -4.79 2.81
CA GLU A 63 7.94 -4.06 3.43
C GLU A 63 7.41 -2.89 4.27
N LEU A 64 6.58 -2.02 3.68
CA LEU A 64 6.00 -0.87 4.37
C LEU A 64 5.16 -1.29 5.58
N LEU A 65 4.39 -2.38 5.47
CA LEU A 65 3.62 -2.92 6.59
C LEU A 65 4.51 -3.40 7.75
N THR A 66 5.71 -3.91 7.46
CA THR A 66 6.57 -4.56 8.47
C THR A 66 7.61 -3.64 9.07
N THR A 67 8.12 -2.67 8.31
CA THR A 67 9.26 -1.84 8.72
C THR A 67 8.89 -0.39 9.00
N HIS A 68 7.76 0.12 8.48
CA HIS A 68 7.47 1.54 8.55
C HIS A 68 7.09 2.01 9.96
N PRO A 69 7.70 3.10 10.49
CA PRO A 69 7.44 3.56 11.85
C PRO A 69 6.03 4.11 12.03
N GLU A 70 5.48 4.78 11.00
CA GLU A 70 4.16 5.39 11.07
C GLU A 70 3.02 4.38 10.89
N ALA A 71 2.12 4.33 11.87
CA ALA A 71 0.96 3.43 11.86
C ALA A 71 0.04 3.70 10.67
N ASN A 72 -0.16 4.97 10.28
CA ASN A 72 -1.00 5.32 9.13
C ASN A 72 -0.48 4.72 7.81
N ILE A 73 0.84 4.65 7.64
CA ILE A 73 1.47 4.04 6.47
C ILE A 73 1.31 2.52 6.51
N ARG A 74 1.51 1.90 7.66
CA ARG A 74 1.25 0.46 7.85
C ARG A 74 -0.22 0.10 7.59
N TYR A 75 -1.15 0.92 8.07
CA TYR A 75 -2.58 0.79 7.82
C TYR A 75 -2.89 0.84 6.32
N GLY A 76 -2.39 1.87 5.62
CA GLY A 76 -2.59 2.01 4.17
C GLY A 76 -2.00 0.84 3.38
N ALA A 77 -0.83 0.34 3.79
CA ALA A 77 -0.21 -0.83 3.18
C ALA A 77 -1.07 -2.10 3.39
N ALA A 78 -1.55 -2.33 4.61
CA ALA A 78 -2.47 -3.43 4.91
C ALA A 78 -3.78 -3.32 4.11
N GLU A 79 -4.34 -2.12 3.95
CA GLU A 79 -5.52 -1.87 3.12
C GLU A 79 -5.25 -2.21 1.65
N ALA A 80 -4.16 -1.73 1.08
CA ALA A 80 -3.79 -1.99 -0.32
C ALA A 80 -3.56 -3.49 -0.58
N LEU A 81 -2.90 -4.19 0.35
CA LEU A 81 -2.67 -5.64 0.31
C LEU A 81 -3.96 -6.46 0.27
N ARG A 82 -5.10 -5.92 0.70
CA ARG A 82 -6.39 -6.60 0.55
C ARG A 82 -6.77 -6.79 -0.92
N THR A 83 -6.41 -5.82 -1.76
CA THR A 83 -6.67 -5.86 -3.20
C THR A 83 -5.55 -6.59 -3.93
N VAL A 84 -4.31 -6.13 -3.75
CA VAL A 84 -3.15 -6.60 -4.54
C VAL A 84 -2.49 -7.86 -4.00
N GLY A 85 -2.68 -8.13 -2.70
CA GLY A 85 -2.03 -9.25 -2.03
C GLY A 85 -2.55 -10.59 -2.53
N THR A 86 -1.63 -11.55 -2.55
CA THR A 86 -1.85 -12.94 -2.91
C THR A 86 -1.70 -13.85 -1.68
N ALA A 87 -1.84 -15.16 -1.85
CA ALA A 87 -1.72 -16.12 -0.76
C ALA A 87 -0.37 -16.03 -0.03
N SER A 88 0.71 -15.60 -0.71
CA SER A 88 2.05 -15.45 -0.10
C SER A 88 2.12 -14.37 0.98
N ALA A 89 1.21 -13.40 0.97
CA ALA A 89 1.17 -12.35 1.99
C ALA A 89 0.63 -12.83 3.35
N ILE A 90 -0.08 -13.97 3.40
CA ILE A 90 -0.78 -14.45 4.60
C ILE A 90 0.18 -14.67 5.79
N PRO A 91 1.30 -15.40 5.67
CA PRO A 91 2.19 -15.64 6.81
C PRO A 91 2.80 -14.35 7.37
N VAL A 92 3.10 -13.38 6.49
CA VAL A 92 3.67 -12.09 6.89
C VAL A 92 2.64 -11.25 7.65
N LEU A 93 1.40 -11.21 7.15
CA LEU A 93 0.29 -10.52 7.81
C LEU A 93 -0.02 -11.15 9.18
N GLU A 94 0.02 -12.48 9.32
CA GLU A 94 -0.16 -13.18 10.60
C GLU A 94 0.91 -12.82 11.61
N GLN A 95 2.19 -12.83 11.21
CA GLN A 95 3.30 -12.42 12.07
C GLN A 95 3.17 -10.96 12.46
N ARG A 96 2.87 -10.07 11.51
CA ARG A 96 2.71 -8.65 11.79
C ARG A 96 1.57 -8.39 12.77
N LEU A 97 0.45 -9.11 12.66
CA LEU A 97 -0.72 -8.97 13.54
C LEU A 97 -0.36 -9.19 15.03
N GLN A 98 0.55 -10.13 15.33
CA GLN A 98 0.96 -10.44 16.71
C GLN A 98 1.74 -9.29 17.36
N VAL A 99 2.51 -8.55 16.58
CA VAL A 99 3.42 -7.50 17.06
C VAL A 99 2.92 -6.10 16.75
N GLU A 100 1.75 -5.93 16.11
CA GLU A 100 1.17 -4.62 15.81
C GLU A 100 0.55 -4.04 17.07
N THR A 101 0.97 -2.84 17.45
CA THR A 101 0.50 -2.14 18.65
C THR A 101 -0.67 -1.21 18.36
N ASP A 102 -0.74 -0.65 17.15
CA ASP A 102 -1.83 0.23 16.76
C ASP A 102 -3.12 -0.56 16.49
N ARG A 103 -4.20 -0.16 17.16
CA ARG A 103 -5.49 -0.86 17.10
C ARG A 103 -6.11 -0.81 15.70
N GLY A 104 -5.99 0.33 15.01
CA GLY A 104 -6.56 0.52 13.67
C GLY A 104 -5.88 -0.38 12.65
N THR A 105 -4.55 -0.34 12.64
CA THR A 105 -3.69 -1.17 11.79
C THR A 105 -3.90 -2.65 12.07
N ARG A 106 -3.97 -3.05 13.35
CA ARG A 106 -4.25 -4.44 13.74
C ARG A 106 -5.60 -4.93 13.20
N GLY A 107 -6.64 -4.09 13.30
CA GLY A 107 -7.95 -4.38 12.73
C GLY A 107 -7.90 -4.57 11.21
N GLN A 108 -7.20 -3.68 10.52
CA GLN A 108 -7.04 -3.73 9.07
C GLN A 108 -6.29 -4.97 8.60
N ILE A 109 -5.19 -5.34 9.26
CA ILE A 109 -4.45 -6.58 8.98
C ILE A 109 -5.40 -7.80 9.10
N GLY A 110 -6.24 -7.84 10.15
CA GLY A 110 -7.23 -8.90 10.33
C GLY A 110 -8.24 -9.00 9.19
N THR A 111 -8.78 -7.87 8.73
CA THR A 111 -9.70 -7.83 7.57
C THR A 111 -9.00 -8.26 6.28
N THR A 112 -7.75 -7.84 6.07
CA THR A 112 -6.95 -8.24 4.92
C THR A 112 -6.70 -9.74 4.92
N LEU A 113 -6.29 -10.32 6.06
CA LEU A 113 -6.12 -11.78 6.21
C LEU A 113 -7.39 -12.56 5.89
N GLN A 114 -8.55 -12.10 6.40
CA GLN A 114 -9.83 -12.74 6.12
C GLN A 114 -10.12 -12.76 4.61
N THR A 115 -9.91 -11.62 3.94
CA THR A 115 -10.14 -11.48 2.50
C THR A 115 -9.22 -12.40 1.70
N LEU A 116 -7.92 -12.41 1.99
CA LEU A 116 -6.96 -13.25 1.26
C LEU A 116 -7.25 -14.74 1.47
N ARG A 117 -7.60 -15.17 2.68
CA ARG A 117 -8.00 -16.56 2.94
C ARG A 117 -9.26 -16.98 2.19
N GLN A 118 -10.18 -16.06 1.92
CA GLN A 118 -11.36 -16.34 1.10
C GLN A 118 -11.01 -16.51 -0.38
N LYS A 119 -10.02 -15.77 -0.90
CA LYS A 119 -9.56 -15.88 -2.30
C LYS A 119 -8.85 -17.21 -2.62
N VAL A 120 -8.33 -17.91 -1.60
CA VAL A 120 -7.56 -19.16 -1.75
C VAL A 120 -8.46 -20.41 -1.64
N ARG A 121 -9.73 -20.24 -1.26
CA ARG A 121 -10.73 -21.32 -1.24
C ARG A 121 -11.34 -21.52 -2.62
#